data_AF-A0A2D8ZTQ1-F1
#
_entry.id   AF-A0A2D8ZTQ1-F1
#
_cell.length_a   1.000
_cell.length_b   1.000
_cell.length_c   1.000
_cell.angle_alpha   90.00
_cell.angle_beta   90.00
_cell.angle_gamma   90.00
#
_symmetry.space_group_name_H-M   'P 1'
#
loop_
_entity.id
_entity.type
_entity.pdbx_description
1 polymer ?
#
loop_
_entity_poly.entity_id
_entity_poly.type
_entity_poly.pdbx_seq_one_letter_code
_entity_poly.pdbx_strand_id
1 'polypeptide(L)'
;MDDYLGEIVTVGFNFCPRGMMEADGRLLPIAENTALFSLLGTMYGGDGRTTFALPDLRGRVMVGAGQGPGLTDRRQGERGGVEIDVSLPAQEHSGTADTQVNSTTGNNMPPWLALKQCIVTQGIYPSRS
;
A
#
# COMPACT_ATOMS: atom_id res chain seq x y z
N MET A 1 -20.48 14.79 -4.54
CA MET A 1 -19.40 14.12 -5.28
C MET A 1 -19.67 12.65 -5.05
N ASP A 2 -20.01 11.94 -6.11
CA ASP A 2 -20.37 10.53 -6.00
C ASP A 2 -19.09 9.71 -6.19
N ASP A 3 -18.42 9.43 -5.07
CA ASP A 3 -17.18 8.66 -5.09
C ASP A 3 -17.50 7.19 -5.39
N TYR A 4 -16.61 6.52 -6.12
CA TYR A 4 -16.80 5.10 -6.42
C TYR A 4 -16.36 4.25 -5.23
N LEU A 5 -17.14 3.20 -4.96
CA LEU A 5 -16.82 2.23 -3.92
C LEU A 5 -15.46 1.57 -4.23
N GLY A 6 -14.56 1.55 -3.23
CA GLY A 6 -13.21 1.01 -3.37
C GLY A 6 -12.18 1.99 -3.95
N GLU A 7 -12.56 3.23 -4.28
CA GLU A 7 -11.62 4.27 -4.71
C GLU A 7 -10.63 4.62 -3.59
N ILE A 8 -9.36 4.84 -3.95
CA ILE A 8 -8.32 5.28 -3.04
C ILE A 8 -8.12 6.79 -3.21
N VAL A 9 -8.45 7.53 -2.17
CA VAL A 9 -8.37 8.99 -2.13
C VAL A 9 -7.22 9.39 -1.23
N THR A 10 -6.36 10.28 -1.73
CA THR A 10 -5.30 10.90 -0.94
C THR A 10 -5.81 12.21 -0.35
N VAL A 11 -5.71 12.37 0.96
CA VAL A 11 -6.21 13.55 1.68
C VAL A 11 -5.08 14.30 2.38
N GLY A 12 -5.19 15.63 2.43
CA GLY A 12 -4.24 16.53 3.11
C GLY A 12 -4.47 16.69 4.62
N PHE A 13 -5.54 16.10 5.15
CA PHE A 13 -5.90 16.14 6.57
C PHE A 13 -5.63 14.79 7.25
N ASN A 14 -5.73 14.75 8.59
CA ASN A 14 -5.26 13.64 9.41
C ASN A 14 -6.33 12.56 9.73
N PHE A 15 -7.47 12.56 9.05
CA PHE A 15 -8.54 11.57 9.24
C PHE A 15 -9.19 11.19 7.90
N CYS A 16 -9.95 10.10 7.86
CA CYS A 16 -10.81 9.79 6.72
C CYS A 16 -12.24 10.26 6.99
N PRO A 17 -12.90 11.00 6.07
CA PRO A 17 -14.26 11.48 6.27
C PRO A 17 -15.28 10.33 6.35
N ARG A 18 -16.53 10.63 6.74
CA ARG A 18 -17.62 9.63 6.76
C ARG A 18 -17.78 9.01 5.37
N GLY A 19 -18.03 7.69 5.34
CA GLY A 19 -18.08 6.92 4.11
C GLY A 19 -16.73 6.44 3.61
N MET A 20 -15.62 6.85 4.25
CA MET A 20 -14.28 6.38 3.95
C MET A 20 -13.63 5.76 5.19
N MET A 21 -12.65 4.89 4.98
CA MET A 21 -11.80 4.33 6.03
C MET A 21 -10.33 4.48 5.66
N GLU A 22 -9.44 4.42 6.63
CA GLU A 22 -8.00 4.44 6.36
C GLU A 22 -7.57 3.17 5.62
N ALA A 23 -6.70 3.33 4.62
CA ALA A 23 -6.06 2.19 3.94
C ALA A 23 -4.89 1.67 4.80
N ASP A 24 -5.23 1.03 5.93
CA ASP A 24 -4.30 0.59 6.97
C ASP A 24 -4.20 -0.94 7.12
N GLY A 25 -4.77 -1.71 6.17
CA GLY A 25 -4.73 -3.17 6.22
C GLY A 25 -5.71 -3.81 7.20
N ARG A 26 -6.62 -3.05 7.85
CA ARG A 26 -7.56 -3.63 8.82
C ARG A 26 -8.49 -4.68 8.19
N LEU A 27 -8.91 -5.64 9.02
CA LEU A 27 -9.94 -6.60 8.67
C LEU A 27 -11.32 -5.99 8.88
N LEU A 28 -12.20 -6.16 7.89
CA LEU A 28 -13.60 -5.76 7.93
C LEU A 28 -14.53 -6.98 7.79
N PRO A 29 -15.69 -6.98 8.47
CA PRO A 29 -16.68 -8.02 8.30
C PRO A 29 -17.31 -7.93 6.91
N ILE A 30 -17.37 -9.07 6.21
CA ILE A 30 -17.99 -9.18 4.89
C ILE A 30 -19.48 -8.86 4.97
N ALA A 31 -20.15 -9.30 6.04
CA ALA A 31 -21.59 -9.13 6.22
C ALA A 31 -22.06 -7.66 6.17
N GLU A 32 -21.22 -6.73 6.61
CA GLU A 32 -21.52 -5.30 6.64
C GLU A 32 -20.98 -4.55 5.41
N ASN A 33 -20.07 -5.16 4.65
CA ASN A 33 -19.33 -4.53 3.55
C ASN A 33 -19.33 -5.40 2.30
N THR A 34 -20.46 -6.06 2.00
CA THR A 34 -20.59 -7.04 0.91
C THR A 34 -20.22 -6.46 -0.45
N ALA A 35 -20.64 -5.22 -0.73
CA ALA A 35 -20.33 -4.53 -1.98
C ALA A 35 -18.83 -4.18 -2.10
N LEU A 36 -18.15 -3.84 -1.01
CA LEU A 36 -16.72 -3.57 -1.06
C LEU A 36 -15.93 -4.90 -1.22
N PHE A 37 -16.38 -5.95 -0.54
CA PHE A 37 -15.81 -7.29 -0.67
C PHE A 37 -15.93 -7.84 -2.10
N SER A 38 -17.04 -7.60 -2.81
CA SER A 38 -17.16 -8.07 -4.20
C SER A 38 -16.19 -7.40 -5.17
N LEU A 39 -15.60 -6.26 -4.79
CA LEU A 39 -14.57 -5.56 -5.56
C LEU A 39 -13.15 -6.01 -5.18
N LEU A 40 -12.84 -6.05 -3.88
CA LEU A 40 -11.49 -6.32 -3.38
C LEU A 40 -11.19 -7.82 -3.20
N GLY A 41 -12.22 -8.62 -2.92
CA GLY A 41 -12.09 -10.01 -2.49
C GLY A 41 -11.17 -10.14 -1.28
N THR A 42 -10.28 -11.13 -1.33
CA THR A 42 -9.25 -11.37 -0.31
C THR A 42 -7.87 -10.90 -0.76
N MET A 43 -7.79 -10.01 -1.77
CA MET A 43 -6.52 -9.57 -2.37
C MET A 43 -5.52 -9.03 -1.34
N TYR A 44 -6.02 -8.34 -0.31
CA TYR A 44 -5.20 -7.74 0.74
C TYR A 44 -5.14 -8.58 2.02
N GLY A 45 -5.88 -9.68 2.11
CA GLY A 45 -5.96 -10.56 3.28
C GLY A 45 -7.40 -10.87 3.72
N GLY A 46 -7.53 -11.47 4.91
CA GLY A 46 -8.78 -12.00 5.46
C GLY A 46 -9.03 -13.46 5.10
N ASP A 47 -10.13 -14.01 5.62
CA ASP A 47 -10.49 -15.43 5.44
C ASP A 47 -11.43 -15.67 4.24
N GLY A 48 -11.95 -14.60 3.62
CA GLY A 48 -12.87 -14.67 2.49
C GLY A 48 -14.24 -15.27 2.81
N ARG A 49 -14.53 -15.51 4.09
CA ARG A 49 -15.78 -16.11 4.57
C ARG A 49 -16.51 -15.18 5.53
N THR A 50 -15.79 -14.64 6.49
CA THR A 50 -16.32 -13.72 7.50
C THR A 50 -15.68 -12.34 7.39
N THR A 51 -14.42 -12.28 6.93
CA THR A 51 -13.62 -11.06 6.89
C THR A 51 -12.80 -10.95 5.61
N PHE A 52 -12.50 -9.70 5.25
CA PHE A 52 -11.54 -9.34 4.21
C PHE A 52 -10.70 -8.16 4.71
N ALA A 53 -9.50 -7.98 4.17
CA ALA A 53 -8.63 -6.85 4.53
C ALA A 53 -8.77 -5.69 3.55
N LEU A 54 -8.61 -4.47 4.06
CA LEU A 54 -8.34 -3.29 3.25
C LEU A 54 -6.89 -3.30 2.73
N PRO A 55 -6.54 -2.48 1.72
CA PRO A 55 -5.15 -2.21 1.38
C PRO A 55 -4.40 -1.62 2.58
N ASP A 56 -3.13 -1.98 2.75
CA ASP A 56 -2.23 -1.31 3.70
C ASP A 56 -1.28 -0.40 2.91
N LEU A 57 -1.47 0.91 3.05
CA LEU A 57 -0.67 1.94 2.39
C LEU A 57 0.21 2.71 3.38
N ARG A 58 0.25 2.30 4.65
CA ARG A 58 1.12 2.93 5.66
C ARG A 58 2.58 2.65 5.30
N GLY A 59 3.39 3.71 5.25
CA GLY A 59 4.81 3.60 4.87
C GLY A 59 5.06 3.19 3.43
N ARG A 60 4.03 3.19 2.56
CA ARG A 60 4.09 2.66 1.20
C ARG A 60 3.73 3.73 0.17
N VAL A 61 4.41 3.66 -0.97
CA VAL A 61 4.05 4.42 -2.17
C VAL A 61 3.22 3.54 -3.07
N MET A 62 2.13 4.11 -3.61
CA MET A 62 1.33 3.44 -4.63
C MET A 62 2.11 3.33 -5.94
N VAL A 63 2.08 2.14 -6.54
CA VAL A 63 2.68 1.88 -7.86
C VAL A 63 1.63 1.32 -8.80
N GLY A 64 1.79 1.59 -10.10
CA GLY A 64 0.90 1.01 -11.12
C GLY A 64 1.01 -0.51 -11.17
N ALA A 65 -0.13 -1.18 -11.22
CA ALA A 65 -0.19 -2.63 -11.46
C ALA A 65 -0.07 -2.95 -12.95
N GLY A 66 0.40 -4.16 -13.26
CA GLY A 66 0.50 -4.71 -14.61
C GLY A 66 1.93 -4.84 -15.12
N GLN A 67 2.03 -5.20 -16.40
CA GLN A 67 3.28 -5.38 -17.13
C GLN A 67 3.42 -4.29 -18.20
N GLY A 68 4.61 -3.69 -18.29
CA GLY A 68 4.98 -2.81 -19.39
C GLY A 68 6.24 -3.32 -20.10
N PRO A 69 6.52 -2.92 -21.35
CA PRO A 69 7.73 -3.29 -22.05
C PRO A 69 8.99 -2.94 -21.24
N GLY A 70 9.79 -3.95 -20.89
CA GLY A 70 10.99 -3.77 -20.06
C GLY A 70 10.73 -3.56 -18.56
N LEU A 71 9.49 -3.72 -18.08
CA LEU A 71 9.13 -3.63 -16.67
C LEU A 71 8.88 -5.01 -16.06
N THR A 72 9.18 -5.13 -14.76
CA THR A 72 8.74 -6.26 -13.94
C THR A 72 7.22 -6.28 -13.87
N ASP A 73 6.62 -7.46 -14.00
CA ASP A 73 5.19 -7.67 -13.74
C ASP A 73 4.87 -7.38 -12.26
N ARG A 74 3.88 -6.53 -12.00
CA ARG A 74 3.39 -6.23 -10.65
C ARG A 74 1.91 -6.57 -10.56
N ARG A 75 1.57 -7.60 -9.80
CA ARG A 75 0.17 -7.98 -9.61
C ARG A 75 -0.52 -7.00 -8.68
N GLN A 76 -1.78 -6.69 -8.96
CA GLN A 76 -2.55 -5.86 -8.04
C GLN A 76 -2.63 -6.55 -6.67
N GLY A 77 -2.35 -5.79 -5.60
CA GLY A 77 -2.27 -6.33 -4.23
C GLY A 77 -0.92 -6.93 -3.85
N GLU A 78 0.01 -7.05 -4.80
CA GLU A 78 1.38 -7.46 -4.50
C GLU A 78 2.07 -6.39 -3.64
N ARG A 79 2.73 -6.85 -2.57
CA ARG A 79 3.55 -6.01 -1.71
C ARG A 79 5.01 -6.25 -2.07
N GLY A 80 5.69 -5.18 -2.48
CA GLY A 80 7.12 -5.19 -2.79
C GLY A 80 7.88 -4.15 -1.97
N GLY A 81 9.20 -4.28 -1.95
CA GLY A 81 10.08 -3.45 -1.14
C GLY A 81 10.19 -3.92 0.30
N VAL A 82 11.23 -3.47 0.98
CA VAL A 82 11.42 -3.64 2.42
C VAL A 82 11.22 -2.26 3.05
N GLU A 83 10.38 -2.17 4.07
CA GLU A 83 10.38 -1.02 4.98
C GLU A 83 11.67 -1.12 5.79
N ILE A 84 12.76 -0.59 5.26
CA ILE A 84 14.05 -0.68 5.94
C ILE A 84 14.12 0.42 7.00
N ASP A 85 13.99 0.05 8.27
CA ASP A 85 14.67 0.77 9.34
C ASP A 85 16.12 0.28 9.32
N VAL A 86 17.01 1.02 8.64
CA VAL A 86 18.39 0.55 8.46
C VAL A 86 19.13 0.65 9.80
N SER A 87 19.17 -0.46 10.52
CA SER A 87 20.40 -0.92 11.18
C SER A 87 20.84 -2.18 10.45
N LEU A 88 21.49 -2.00 9.29
CA LEU A 88 22.15 -3.12 8.63
C LEU A 88 23.49 -3.35 9.34
N PRO A 89 23.81 -4.57 9.81
CA PRO A 89 25.17 -4.90 10.16
C PRO A 89 26.00 -4.83 8.87
N ALA A 90 27.13 -4.14 8.93
CA ALA A 90 28.00 -3.90 7.79
C ALA A 90 28.28 -5.19 7.02
N GLN A 91 28.05 -5.18 5.70
CA GLN A 91 28.56 -6.24 4.84
C GLN A 91 30.08 -6.09 4.76
N GLU A 92 30.80 -6.99 5.44
CA GLU A 92 32.26 -7.06 5.34
C GLU A 92 32.67 -7.60 3.97
N HIS A 93 33.16 -6.72 3.12
CA HIS A 93 33.92 -7.13 1.95
C HIS A 93 35.36 -7.38 2.42
N SER A 94 35.78 -8.65 2.47
CA SER A 94 37.18 -9.03 2.72
C SER A 94 38.05 -8.63 1.53
N GLY A 95 38.46 -7.36 1.49
CA GLY A 95 39.43 -6.83 0.56
C GLY A 95 40.24 -5.76 1.28
N THR A 96 41.54 -6.00 1.46
CA THR A 96 42.49 -5.03 2.02
C THR A 96 42.67 -3.86 1.06
N ALA A 97 41.76 -2.90 1.11
CA ALA A 97 41.95 -1.54 0.64
C ALA A 97 41.59 -0.63 1.81
N ASP A 98 42.59 0.09 2.33
CA ASP A 98 42.45 1.16 3.31
C ASP A 98 41.64 2.30 2.68
N THR A 99 40.34 2.08 2.65
CA THR A 99 39.33 3.04 2.27
C THR A 99 38.44 3.06 3.50
N GLN A 100 38.43 4.16 4.25
CA GLN A 100 37.40 4.39 5.23
C GLN A 100 36.07 4.48 4.49
N VAL A 101 35.44 3.33 4.25
CA VAL A 101 34.09 3.23 3.73
C VAL A 101 33.20 3.65 4.89
N ASN A 102 32.98 4.96 5.03
CA ASN A 102 31.87 5.47 5.81
C ASN A 102 30.60 5.05 5.06
N SER A 103 30.15 3.83 5.34
CA SER A 103 28.90 3.24 4.85
C SER A 103 27.74 3.97 5.51
N THR A 104 27.60 5.26 5.23
CA THR A 104 26.33 5.95 5.35
C THR A 104 25.41 5.21 4.39
N THR A 105 24.59 4.30 4.90
CA THR A 105 23.44 3.81 4.15
C THR A 105 22.60 5.04 3.85
N GLY A 106 22.84 5.61 2.69
CA GLY A 106 22.10 6.77 2.23
C GLY A 106 20.67 6.30 2.05
N ASN A 107 19.77 6.80 2.89
CA ASN A 107 18.35 6.85 2.59
C ASN A 107 18.19 7.76 1.38
N ASN A 108 18.53 7.25 0.20
CA ASN A 108 18.48 7.95 -1.07
C ASN A 108 17.04 7.97 -1.61
N MET A 109 16.08 8.16 -0.70
CA MET A 109 14.73 8.52 -1.07
C MET A 109 14.73 10.01 -1.38
N PRO A 110 14.19 10.44 -2.53
CA PRO A 110 13.94 11.85 -2.77
C PRO A 110 13.06 12.42 -1.64
N PRO A 111 13.10 13.75 -1.40
CA PRO A 111 12.26 14.38 -0.39
C PRO A 111 10.80 13.97 -0.60
N TRP A 112 10.15 13.52 0.47
CA TRP A 112 8.80 13.00 0.45
C TRP A 112 7.92 13.70 1.46
N LEU A 113 6.62 13.79 1.15
CA LEU A 113 5.59 14.28 2.06
C LEU A 113 4.55 13.16 2.24
N ALA A 114 4.37 12.71 3.48
CA ALA A 114 3.34 11.74 3.80
C ALA A 114 1.96 12.40 3.76
N LEU A 115 1.08 11.87 2.91
CA LEU A 115 -0.34 12.17 2.92
C LEU A 115 -1.11 10.94 3.41
N LYS A 116 -2.35 11.14 3.84
CA LYS A 116 -3.19 10.04 4.31
C LYS A 116 -3.95 9.44 3.14
N GLN A 117 -3.95 8.11 3.05
CA GLN A 117 -4.72 7.37 2.07
C GLN A 117 -5.99 6.80 2.71
N CYS A 118 -7.11 7.16 2.13
CA CYS A 118 -8.44 6.69 2.52
C CYS A 118 -9.02 5.84 1.39
N ILE A 119 -9.76 4.80 1.75
CA ILE A 119 -10.56 4.02 0.82
C ILE A 119 -12.04 4.35 1.01
N VAL A 120 -12.76 4.52 -0.10
CA VAL A 120 -14.20 4.74 -0.09
C VAL A 120 -14.92 3.44 0.23
N THR A 121 -15.61 3.43 1.37
CA THR A 121 -16.37 2.28 1.89
C THR A 121 -17.88 2.42 1.71
N GLN A 122 -18.35 3.61 1.35
CA GLN A 122 -19.74 3.91 1.00
C GLN A 122 -19.73 4.82 -0.21
N GLY A 123 -20.34 4.39 -1.32
CA GLY A 123 -20.30 5.12 -2.58
C GLY A 123 -21.02 4.36 -3.71
N ILE A 124 -20.86 4.83 -4.94
CA ILE A 124 -21.45 4.19 -6.11
C ILE A 124 -20.67 2.90 -6.42
N TYR A 125 -21.38 1.78 -6.58
CA TYR A 125 -20.76 0.55 -7.02
C TYR A 125 -20.26 0.69 -8.47
N PRO A 126 -18.96 0.51 -8.76
CA PRO A 126 -18.44 0.61 -10.11
C PRO A 126 -18.91 -0.59 -10.93
N SER A 127 -19.80 -0.35 -11.89
CA SER A 127 -20.20 -1.37 -12.87
C SER A 127 -19.21 -1.38 -14.03
N ARG A 128 -18.73 -2.57 -14.41
CA ARG A 128 -17.92 -2.75 -15.62
C ARG A 128 -18.89 -2.91 -16.80
N SER A 129 -18.90 -1.94 -17.73
CA SER A 129 -19.61 -2.04 -19.02
C SER A 129 -18.86 -2.92 -20.00
#